data_AF-A0A1F9TBJ5-F1
#
_entry.id   AF-A0A1F9TBJ5-F1
#
_cell.length_a   1.000
_cell.length_b   1.000
_cell.length_c   1.000
_cell.angle_alpha   90.00
_cell.angle_beta   90.00
_cell.angle_gamma   90.00
#
_symmetry.space_group_name_H-M   'P 1'
#
loop_
_entity.id
_entity.type
_entity.pdbx_description
1 polymer ?
#
loop_
_entity_poly.entity_id
_entity_poly.type
_entity_poly.pdbx_seq_one_letter_code
_entity_poly.pdbx_strand_id
1 'polypeptide(L)'
;MLTPEIAKAFSGGTSFLLRVLPVFAAAVYAANLAGRLGWLSGLAWLAGPVMRLGRLSPDCGPGFVTSIVSPTAGHALLADLRVAGKLNRRELTVAAVVNNLPGEIATGKSVLPLALPVLGFFGAAYYGALLAAAALKALLMLLAGRLLLPRRPRAAAAALRPAGVPFRRAAAASLKPSLRTILKVLKTMVPAAYLVYFLLAAGFFDKAAGPLAFL
;
A
#
# COMPACT_ATOMS: atom_id res chain seq x y z
N MET A 1 -22.94 40.87 5.40
CA MET A 1 -22.18 40.39 6.59
C MET A 1 -21.47 39.04 6.36
N LEU A 2 -21.23 38.60 5.12
CA LEU A 2 -20.60 37.30 4.78
C LEU A 2 -19.06 37.33 4.68
N THR A 3 -18.43 38.50 4.69
CA THR A 3 -17.00 38.67 4.38
C THR A 3 -16.00 38.21 5.47
N PRO A 4 -16.24 38.39 6.78
CA PRO A 4 -15.22 38.03 7.79
C PRO A 4 -15.12 36.51 8.03
N GLU A 5 -16.23 35.78 7.91
CA GLU A 5 -16.31 34.31 8.01
C GLU A 5 -15.52 33.64 6.87
N ILE A 6 -15.70 34.12 5.63
CA ILE A 6 -14.99 33.63 4.44
C ILE A 6 -13.48 33.83 4.58
N ALA A 7 -13.03 34.98 5.11
CA ALA A 7 -11.61 35.26 5.33
C ALA A 7 -11.00 34.37 6.44
N LYS A 8 -11.74 34.11 7.52
CA LYS A 8 -11.29 33.27 8.66
C LYS A 8 -11.11 31.80 8.27
N ALA A 9 -11.95 31.30 7.38
CA ALA A 9 -11.79 29.93 6.92
C ALA A 9 -10.81 29.78 5.76
N PHE A 10 -10.62 30.82 4.95
CA PHE A 10 -9.52 30.85 3.99
C PHE A 10 -8.18 30.77 4.71
N SER A 11 -8.01 31.50 5.81
CA SER A 11 -6.81 31.43 6.64
C SER A 11 -6.67 30.06 7.32
N GLY A 12 -7.78 29.45 7.78
CA GLY A 12 -7.83 28.09 8.31
C GLY A 12 -7.39 27.02 7.29
N GLY A 13 -7.94 27.06 6.07
CA GLY A 13 -7.57 26.15 4.99
C GLY A 13 -6.12 26.34 4.52
N THR A 14 -5.64 27.58 4.48
CA THR A 14 -4.24 27.89 4.10
C THR A 14 -3.25 27.42 5.18
N SER A 15 -3.57 27.61 6.47
CA SER A 15 -2.77 27.10 7.59
C SER A 15 -2.73 25.57 7.61
N PHE A 16 -3.87 24.92 7.34
CA PHE A 16 -3.94 23.47 7.19
C PHE A 16 -3.09 22.97 6.02
N LEU A 17 -3.20 23.60 4.84
CA LEU A 17 -2.36 23.26 3.69
C LEU A 17 -0.87 23.45 4.01
N LEU A 18 -0.48 24.57 4.61
CA LEU A 18 0.92 24.85 4.95
C LEU A 18 1.50 23.85 5.97
N ARG A 19 0.66 23.27 6.84
CA ARG A 19 1.08 22.25 7.82
C ARG A 19 1.11 20.85 7.22
N VAL A 20 0.14 20.50 6.37
CA VAL A 20 -0.04 19.15 5.80
C VAL A 20 0.84 18.93 4.58
N LEU A 21 1.02 19.94 3.72
CA LEU A 21 1.77 19.85 2.48
C LEU A 21 3.25 19.45 2.66
N PRO A 22 4.03 19.98 3.64
CA PRO A 22 5.41 19.52 3.83
C PRO A 22 5.48 18.08 4.35
N VAL A 23 4.57 17.68 5.24
CA VAL A 23 4.48 16.29 5.74
C VAL A 23 4.11 15.34 4.61
N PHE A 24 3.13 15.73 3.77
CA PHE A 24 2.74 14.98 2.59
C PHE A 24 3.86 14.88 1.56
N ALA A 25 4.54 15.98 1.27
CA ALA A 25 5.67 16.00 0.35
C ALA A 25 6.82 15.12 0.84
N ALA A 26 7.15 15.18 2.14
CA ALA A 26 8.16 14.34 2.75
C ALA A 26 7.76 12.86 2.72
N ALA A 27 6.50 12.52 3.02
CA ALA A 27 6.00 11.15 3.01
C ALA A 27 5.97 10.56 1.59
N VAL A 28 5.53 11.33 0.59
CA VAL A 28 5.51 10.92 -0.83
C VAL A 28 6.94 10.76 -1.34
N TYR A 29 7.85 11.66 -0.97
CA TYR A 29 9.26 11.56 -1.34
C TYR A 29 9.92 10.34 -0.71
N ALA A 30 9.73 10.12 0.59
CA ALA A 30 10.25 8.95 1.30
C ALA A 30 9.75 7.64 0.70
N ALA A 31 8.46 7.54 0.35
CA ALA A 31 7.89 6.36 -0.29
C ALA A 31 8.44 6.11 -1.70
N ASN A 32 8.63 7.16 -2.50
CA ASN A 32 9.25 7.03 -3.81
C ASN A 32 10.72 6.61 -3.69
N LEU A 33 11.46 7.19 -2.75
CA LEU A 33 12.85 6.87 -2.47
C LEU A 33 13.02 5.42 -2.00
N ALA A 34 12.23 4.98 -1.02
CA ALA A 34 12.22 3.60 -0.53
C ALA A 34 11.91 2.60 -1.65
N GLY A 35 10.97 2.94 -2.54
CA GLY A 35 10.67 2.13 -3.71
C GLY A 35 11.83 2.02 -4.69
N ARG A 36 12.59 3.11 -4.92
CA ARG A 36 13.75 3.10 -5.83
C ARG A 36 14.99 2.46 -5.23
N LEU A 37 15.16 2.54 -3.91
CA LEU A 37 16.22 1.83 -3.19
C LEU A 37 16.02 0.32 -3.20
N GLY A 38 14.88 -0.17 -3.71
CA GLY A 38 14.58 -1.58 -3.74
C GLY A 38 14.28 -2.13 -2.35
N TRP A 39 13.74 -1.31 -1.43
CA TRP A 39 13.37 -1.80 -0.10
C TRP A 39 12.37 -2.96 -0.20
N LEU A 40 11.37 -2.78 -1.05
CA LEU A 40 10.37 -3.79 -1.38
C LEU A 40 11.00 -5.00 -2.10
N SER A 41 11.89 -4.79 -3.07
CA SER A 41 12.56 -5.90 -3.76
C SER A 41 13.57 -6.63 -2.86
N GLY A 42 14.05 -5.98 -1.80
CA GLY A 42 14.79 -6.58 -0.70
C GLY A 42 13.99 -7.69 -0.03
N LEU A 43 12.66 -7.59 0.09
CA LEU A 43 11.83 -8.66 0.66
C LEU A 43 11.83 -9.95 -0.19
N ALA A 44 12.47 -9.97 -1.37
CA ALA A 44 12.64 -11.20 -2.14
C ALA A 44 13.36 -12.31 -1.36
N TRP A 45 14.22 -11.96 -0.38
CA TRP A 45 14.84 -12.97 0.49
C TRP A 45 13.82 -13.75 1.34
N LEU A 46 12.63 -13.18 1.61
CA LEU A 46 11.55 -13.84 2.34
C LEU A 46 10.85 -14.94 1.53
N ALA A 47 10.96 -14.92 0.19
CA ALA A 47 10.33 -15.94 -0.65
C ALA A 47 10.80 -17.35 -0.26
N GLY A 48 12.10 -17.55 -0.07
CA GLY A 48 12.68 -18.83 0.36
C GLY A 48 12.10 -19.38 1.68
N PRO A 49 12.17 -18.64 2.81
CA PRO A 49 11.61 -19.10 4.08
C PRO A 49 10.09 -19.25 4.04
N VAL A 50 9.35 -18.40 3.31
CA VAL A 50 7.89 -18.51 3.14
C VAL A 50 7.53 -19.81 2.41
N MET A 51 8.17 -20.10 1.27
CA MET A 51 7.93 -21.35 0.55
C MET A 51 8.27 -22.57 1.40
N ARG A 52 9.35 -22.50 2.18
CA ARG A 52 9.75 -23.55 3.11
C ARG A 52 8.73 -23.77 4.24
N LEU A 53 8.18 -22.70 4.79
CA LEU A 53 7.22 -22.76 5.89
C LEU A 53 5.90 -23.40 5.44
N GLY A 54 5.42 -23.03 4.24
CA GLY A 54 4.18 -23.52 3.65
C GLY A 54 4.26 -24.84 2.91
N ARG A 55 5.46 -25.43 2.76
CA ARG A 55 5.74 -26.57 1.87
C ARG A 55 5.27 -26.33 0.42
N LEU A 56 5.31 -25.07 -0.01
CA LEU A 56 4.92 -24.67 -1.36
C LEU A 56 6.00 -25.05 -2.37
N SER A 57 5.61 -25.24 -3.63
CA SER A 57 6.55 -25.43 -4.74
C SER A 57 7.56 -24.27 -4.80
N PRO A 58 8.84 -24.54 -5.06
CA PRO A 58 9.81 -23.50 -5.42
C PRO A 58 9.34 -22.61 -6.57
N ASP A 59 8.53 -23.17 -7.49
CA ASP A 59 7.94 -22.43 -8.62
C ASP A 59 7.00 -21.29 -8.20
N CYS A 60 6.44 -21.32 -6.97
CA CYS A 60 5.61 -20.24 -6.45
C CYS A 60 6.43 -19.00 -6.05
N GLY A 61 7.74 -19.16 -5.81
CA GLY A 61 8.66 -18.11 -5.35
C GLY A 61 8.66 -16.87 -6.25
N PRO A 62 8.84 -17.00 -7.58
CA PRO A 62 8.73 -15.88 -8.52
C PRO A 62 7.39 -15.15 -8.45
N GLY A 63 6.27 -15.86 -8.30
CA GLY A 63 4.94 -15.26 -8.12
C GLY A 63 4.89 -14.39 -6.86
N PHE A 64 5.42 -14.88 -5.74
CA PHE A 64 5.51 -14.14 -4.48
C PHE A 64 6.36 -12.88 -4.58
N VAL A 65 7.57 -12.98 -5.18
CA VAL A 65 8.45 -11.81 -5.38
C VAL A 65 7.80 -10.80 -6.33
N THR A 66 7.17 -11.28 -7.40
CA THR A 66 6.49 -10.42 -8.37
C THR A 66 5.30 -9.69 -7.74
N SER A 67 4.60 -10.31 -6.80
CA SER A 67 3.47 -9.71 -6.05
C SER A 67 3.87 -8.44 -5.28
N ILE A 68 5.13 -8.34 -4.88
CA ILE A 68 5.68 -7.16 -4.19
C ILE A 68 5.76 -5.95 -5.14
N VAL A 69 5.94 -6.20 -6.43
CA VAL A 69 6.02 -5.15 -7.46
C VAL A 69 4.64 -4.91 -8.08
N SER A 70 3.96 -6.00 -8.42
CA SER A 70 2.63 -6.02 -9.01
C SER A 70 1.87 -7.25 -8.49
N PRO A 71 0.90 -7.06 -7.59
CA PRO A 71 0.04 -8.13 -7.08
C PRO A 71 -0.61 -8.92 -8.21
N THR A 72 -1.09 -8.21 -9.24
CA THR A 72 -1.77 -8.79 -10.40
C THR A 72 -0.83 -9.70 -11.20
N ALA A 73 0.41 -9.28 -11.44
CA ALA A 73 1.38 -10.11 -12.16
C ALA A 73 1.82 -11.33 -11.33
N GLY A 74 1.94 -11.18 -10.00
CA GLY A 74 2.24 -12.30 -9.11
C GLY A 74 1.15 -13.37 -9.11
N HIS A 75 -0.12 -12.97 -9.09
CA HIS A 75 -1.26 -13.89 -9.22
C HIS A 75 -1.38 -14.51 -10.61
N ALA A 76 -1.09 -13.75 -11.68
CA ALA A 76 -1.05 -14.28 -13.04
C ALA A 76 -0.01 -15.40 -13.19
N LEU A 77 1.20 -15.22 -12.64
CA LEU A 77 2.22 -16.28 -12.64
C LEU A 77 1.76 -17.55 -11.92
N LEU A 78 1.03 -17.43 -10.81
CA LEU A 78 0.46 -18.60 -10.14
C LEU A 78 -0.62 -19.28 -10.99
N ALA A 79 -1.45 -18.50 -11.70
CA ALA A 79 -2.44 -19.03 -12.63
C ALA A 79 -1.76 -19.77 -13.80
N ASP A 80 -0.69 -19.23 -14.36
CA ASP A 80 0.09 -19.87 -15.43
C ASP A 80 0.68 -21.21 -14.96
N LEU A 81 1.22 -21.27 -13.74
CA LEU A 81 1.71 -22.52 -13.16
C LEU A 81 0.61 -23.56 -12.95
N ARG A 82 -0.63 -23.12 -12.64
CA ARG A 82 -1.78 -24.01 -12.52
C ARG A 82 -2.20 -24.58 -13.88
N VAL A 83 -2.23 -23.75 -14.92
CA VAL A 83 -2.53 -24.15 -16.30
C VAL A 83 -1.46 -25.11 -16.84
N ALA A 84 -0.19 -24.83 -16.54
CA ALA A 84 0.95 -25.70 -16.88
C ALA A 84 1.00 -27.02 -16.08
N GLY A 85 0.02 -27.29 -15.21
CA GLY A 85 -0.04 -28.52 -14.41
C GLY A 85 1.01 -28.62 -13.30
N LYS A 86 1.78 -27.56 -13.03
CA LYS A 86 2.85 -27.54 -12.01
C LYS A 86 2.31 -27.32 -10.59
N LEU A 87 1.11 -26.77 -10.47
CA LEU A 87 0.45 -26.48 -9.19
C LEU A 87 -0.88 -27.25 -9.05
N ASN A 88 -1.10 -27.84 -7.88
CA ASN A 88 -2.40 -28.39 -7.52
C ASN A 88 -3.35 -27.30 -7.00
N ARG A 89 -4.67 -27.51 -7.01
CA ARG A 89 -5.69 -26.54 -6.58
C ARG A 89 -5.47 -26.07 -5.13
N ARG A 90 -5.16 -27.01 -4.21
CA ARG A 90 -4.87 -26.68 -2.80
C ARG A 90 -3.62 -25.81 -2.66
N GLU A 91 -2.59 -26.14 -3.44
CA GLU A 91 -1.33 -25.39 -3.45
C GLU A 91 -1.51 -23.98 -4.01
N LEU A 92 -2.27 -23.85 -5.11
CA LEU A 92 -2.65 -22.55 -5.67
C LEU A 92 -3.40 -21.69 -4.66
N THR A 93 -4.37 -22.25 -3.93
CA THR A 93 -5.12 -21.48 -2.93
C THR A 93 -4.20 -20.96 -1.82
N VAL A 94 -3.30 -21.81 -1.29
CA VAL A 94 -2.34 -21.40 -0.27
C VAL A 94 -1.40 -20.32 -0.81
N ALA A 95 -0.81 -20.55 -1.99
CA ALA A 95 0.11 -19.60 -2.63
C ALA A 95 -0.57 -18.25 -2.93
N ALA A 96 -1.80 -18.25 -3.41
CA ALA A 96 -2.55 -17.03 -3.71
C ALA A 96 -2.86 -16.23 -2.43
N VAL A 97 -3.33 -16.88 -1.36
CA VAL A 97 -3.60 -16.17 -0.10
C VAL A 97 -2.30 -15.60 0.50
N VAL A 98 -1.21 -16.36 0.41
CA VAL A 98 0.11 -15.89 0.87
C VAL A 98 0.63 -14.74 0.01
N ASN A 99 0.37 -14.71 -1.30
CA ASN A 99 0.71 -13.60 -2.20
C ASN A 99 -0.02 -12.29 -1.87
N ASN A 100 -1.12 -12.33 -1.11
CA ASN A 100 -1.78 -11.10 -0.67
C ASN A 100 -0.93 -10.32 0.33
N LEU A 101 -0.07 -10.97 1.13
CA LEU A 101 0.83 -10.29 2.06
C LEU A 101 1.82 -9.34 1.35
N PRO A 102 2.66 -9.81 0.39
CA PRO A 102 3.56 -8.91 -0.33
C PRO A 102 2.81 -7.83 -1.11
N GLY A 103 1.61 -8.14 -1.63
CA GLY A 103 0.78 -7.15 -2.31
C GLY A 103 0.21 -6.07 -1.38
N GLU A 104 -0.15 -6.44 -0.15
CA GLU A 104 -0.54 -5.49 0.88
C GLU A 104 0.65 -4.56 1.19
N ILE A 105 1.84 -5.12 1.48
CA ILE A 105 3.07 -4.34 1.73
C ILE A 105 3.35 -3.34 0.59
N ALA A 106 3.20 -3.78 -0.67
CA ALA A 106 3.38 -2.92 -1.84
C ALA A 106 2.38 -1.76 -1.89
N THR A 107 1.13 -2.02 -1.51
CA THR A 107 0.04 -1.03 -1.47
C THR A 107 0.33 0.08 -0.46
N GLY A 108 1.01 -0.24 0.64
CA GLY A 108 1.45 0.73 1.64
C GLY A 108 2.30 1.85 1.08
N LYS A 109 3.09 1.61 0.02
CA LYS A 109 3.87 2.65 -0.66
C LYS A 109 2.99 3.77 -1.22
N SER A 110 1.77 3.46 -1.65
CA SER A 110 0.82 4.43 -2.19
C SER A 110 -0.12 4.97 -1.11
N VAL A 111 -0.51 4.13 -0.14
CA VAL A 111 -1.50 4.48 0.88
C VAL A 111 -0.90 5.28 2.04
N LEU A 112 0.25 4.87 2.58
CA LEU A 112 0.85 5.52 3.75
C LEU A 112 1.17 7.01 3.54
N PRO A 113 1.74 7.43 2.38
CA PRO A 113 1.99 8.85 2.15
C PRO A 113 0.73 9.69 2.13
N LEU A 114 -0.40 9.11 1.77
CA LEU A 114 -1.69 9.80 1.73
C LEU A 114 -2.38 9.77 3.10
N ALA A 115 -2.30 8.63 3.80
CA ALA A 115 -2.94 8.44 5.09
C ALA A 115 -2.24 9.17 6.24
N LEU A 116 -0.91 9.22 6.25
CA LEU A 116 -0.12 9.84 7.32
C LEU A 116 -0.39 11.34 7.50
N PRO A 117 -0.47 12.18 6.45
CA PRO A 117 -0.70 13.62 6.64
C PRO A 117 -2.15 13.93 7.00
N VAL A 118 -3.10 13.09 6.59
CA VAL A 118 -4.54 13.31 6.82
C VAL A 118 -4.98 12.77 8.17
N LEU A 119 -4.55 11.55 8.53
CA LEU A 119 -4.95 10.87 9.77
C LEU A 119 -3.84 10.79 10.83
N GLY A 120 -2.61 11.19 10.51
CA GLY A 120 -1.48 11.10 11.44
C GLY A 120 -1.22 9.66 11.89
N PHE A 121 -1.05 9.48 13.20
CA PHE A 121 -0.84 8.19 13.84
C PHE A 121 -1.99 7.19 13.57
N PHE A 122 -3.24 7.65 13.51
CA PHE A 122 -4.38 6.76 13.26
C PHE A 122 -4.34 6.13 11.87
N GLY A 123 -3.84 6.87 10.87
CA GLY A 123 -3.64 6.33 9.52
C GLY A 123 -2.57 5.23 9.50
N ALA A 124 -1.48 5.45 10.25
CA ALA A 124 -0.43 4.45 10.40
C ALA A 124 -0.91 3.21 11.17
N ALA A 125 -1.66 3.40 12.26
CA ALA A 125 -2.21 2.31 13.06
C ALA A 125 -3.23 1.47 12.28
N TYR A 126 -4.13 2.13 11.53
CA TYR A 126 -5.10 1.46 10.66
C TYR A 126 -4.41 0.61 9.59
N TYR A 127 -3.45 1.19 8.88
CA TYR A 127 -2.70 0.47 7.87
C TYR A 127 -1.85 -0.67 8.49
N GLY A 128 -1.27 -0.45 9.67
CA GLY A 128 -0.59 -1.48 10.44
C GLY A 128 -1.51 -2.65 10.81
N ALA A 129 -2.75 -2.38 11.20
CA ALA A 129 -3.74 -3.42 11.49
C ALA A 129 -4.13 -4.22 10.23
N LEU A 130 -4.30 -3.57 9.08
CA LEU A 130 -4.52 -4.25 7.80
C LEU A 130 -3.35 -5.17 7.44
N LEU A 131 -2.13 -4.67 7.59
CA LEU A 131 -0.93 -5.44 7.31
C LEU A 131 -0.77 -6.61 8.29
N ALA A 132 -1.07 -6.42 9.57
CA ALA A 132 -1.07 -7.47 10.57
C ALA A 132 -2.12 -8.55 10.25
N ALA A 133 -3.31 -8.17 9.83
CA ALA A 133 -4.36 -9.10 9.40
C ALA A 133 -3.93 -9.89 8.16
N ALA A 134 -3.28 -9.25 7.18
CA ALA A 134 -2.72 -9.92 6.01
C ALA A 134 -1.61 -10.91 6.39
N ALA A 135 -0.72 -10.52 7.30
CA ALA A 135 0.36 -11.37 7.80
C ALA A 135 -0.19 -12.58 8.57
N LEU A 136 -1.20 -12.38 9.42
CA LEU A 136 -1.87 -13.45 10.15
C LEU A 136 -2.54 -14.44 9.18
N LYS A 137 -3.30 -13.95 8.20
CA LYS A 137 -3.92 -14.79 7.16
C LYS A 137 -2.89 -15.61 6.38
N ALA A 138 -1.78 -14.97 5.98
CA ALA A 138 -0.69 -15.66 5.30
C ALA A 138 -0.04 -16.73 6.20
N LEU A 139 0.22 -16.42 7.48
CA LEU A 139 0.79 -17.36 8.43
C LEU A 139 -0.12 -18.57 8.65
N LEU A 140 -1.42 -18.33 8.89
CA LEU A 140 -2.40 -19.40 9.03
C LEU A 140 -2.46 -20.29 7.80
N MET A 141 -2.39 -19.71 6.60
CA MET A 141 -2.36 -20.49 5.36
C MET A 141 -1.04 -21.23 5.13
N LEU A 142 0.10 -20.70 5.56
CA LEU A 142 1.36 -21.43 5.53
C LEU A 142 1.34 -22.62 6.48
N LEU A 143 0.78 -22.44 7.68
CA LEU A 143 0.58 -23.53 8.65
C LEU A 143 -0.39 -24.58 8.09
N ALA A 144 -1.50 -24.16 7.48
CA ALA A 144 -2.42 -25.05 6.79
C ALA A 144 -1.71 -25.78 5.64
N GLY A 145 -0.90 -25.08 4.84
CA GLY A 145 -0.09 -25.67 3.77
C GLY A 145 0.84 -26.77 4.28
N ARG A 146 1.41 -26.61 5.47
CA ARG A 146 2.24 -27.63 6.12
C ARG A 146 1.47 -28.92 6.46
N LEU A 147 0.17 -28.83 6.74
CA LEU A 147 -0.71 -29.98 6.99
C LEU A 147 -1.29 -30.57 5.71
N LEU A 148 -1.70 -29.71 4.75
CA LEU A 148 -2.40 -30.12 3.53
C LEU A 148 -1.46 -30.56 2.39
N LEU A 149 -0.20 -30.10 2.37
CA LEU A 149 0.75 -30.41 1.30
C LEU A 149 1.78 -31.46 1.71
N PRO A 150 2.10 -32.39 0.79
CA PRO A 150 3.15 -33.38 1.00
C PRO A 150 4.52 -32.71 1.15
N ARG A 151 5.42 -33.34 1.93
CA ARG A 151 6.81 -32.89 2.06
C ARG A 151 7.49 -32.97 0.69
N ARG A 152 8.01 -31.84 0.21
CA ARG A 152 8.84 -31.80 -1.00
C ARG A 152 10.34 -31.79 -0.65
N PRO A 153 11.19 -32.40 -1.51
CA PRO A 153 12.64 -32.26 -1.41
C PRO A 153 13.05 -30.80 -1.43
N ARG A 154 14.09 -30.49 -0.65
CA ARG A 154 14.56 -29.13 -0.41
C ARG A 154 15.26 -28.60 -1.66
N ALA A 155 14.55 -27.87 -2.51
CA ALA A 155 15.19 -27.10 -3.58
C ALA A 155 15.77 -25.80 -3.01
N ALA A 156 16.98 -25.44 -3.44
CA ALA A 156 17.54 -24.14 -3.13
C ALA A 156 16.65 -23.06 -3.74
N ALA A 157 16.16 -22.14 -2.90
CA ALA A 157 15.43 -20.98 -3.40
C ALA A 157 16.38 -20.19 -4.30
N ALA A 158 16.03 -20.03 -5.58
CA ALA A 158 16.75 -19.12 -6.45
C ALA A 158 16.68 -17.72 -5.85
N ALA A 159 17.80 -17.22 -5.34
CA ALA A 159 17.90 -15.87 -4.83
C ALA A 159 17.77 -14.91 -6.02
N LEU A 160 16.56 -14.43 -6.29
CA LEU A 160 16.35 -13.25 -7.12
C LEU A 160 17.06 -12.10 -6.42
N ARG A 161 18.26 -11.74 -6.89
CA ARG A 161 19.01 -10.59 -6.39
C ARG A 161 18.31 -9.33 -6.91
N PRO A 162 17.71 -8.53 -6.04
CA PRO A 162 17.18 -7.24 -6.46
C PRO A 162 18.36 -6.32 -6.82
N ALA A 163 18.39 -5.82 -8.04
CA ALA A 163 19.33 -4.78 -8.44
C ALA A 163 18.87 -3.43 -7.85
N GLY A 164 19.39 -3.06 -6.69
CA GLY A 164 19.18 -1.72 -6.12
C GLY A 164 19.99 -0.68 -6.90
N VAL A 165 19.38 0.47 -7.21
CA VAL A 165 20.11 1.61 -7.79
C VAL A 165 20.81 2.41 -6.69
N PRO A 166 21.99 3.01 -6.96
CA PRO A 166 22.74 3.79 -5.98
C PRO A 166 21.92 4.99 -5.46
N PHE A 167 22.02 5.25 -4.15
CA PHE A 167 21.20 6.22 -3.39
C PHE A 167 21.11 7.61 -4.05
N ARG A 168 22.21 8.14 -4.58
CA ARG A 168 22.24 9.45 -5.26
C ARG A 168 21.37 9.50 -6.53
N ARG A 169 21.37 8.43 -7.34
CA ARG A 169 20.51 8.33 -8.53
C ARG A 169 19.06 8.06 -8.15
N ALA A 170 18.82 7.29 -7.09
CA ALA A 170 17.48 7.05 -6.55
C ALA A 170 16.84 8.34 -5.99
N ALA A 171 17.60 9.20 -5.31
CA ALA A 171 17.14 10.47 -4.77
C ALA A 171 16.73 11.47 -5.85
N ALA A 172 17.64 11.77 -6.80
CA ALA A 172 17.35 12.71 -7.89
C ALA A 172 16.16 12.25 -8.75
N ALA A 173 16.08 10.95 -9.01
CA ALA A 173 15.00 10.41 -9.83
C ALA A 173 13.66 10.30 -9.07
N SER A 174 13.64 10.35 -7.74
CA SER A 174 12.41 10.34 -6.93
C SER A 174 11.72 11.71 -6.84
N LEU A 175 12.39 12.82 -7.16
CA LEU A 175 11.80 14.17 -7.11
C LEU A 175 10.63 14.34 -8.11
N LYS A 176 10.87 14.05 -9.39
CA LYS A 176 9.90 14.30 -10.48
C LYS A 176 8.58 13.51 -10.32
N PRO A 177 8.58 12.21 -9.95
CA PRO A 177 7.36 11.48 -9.63
C PRO A 177 6.64 12.01 -8.40
N SER A 178 7.39 12.36 -7.34
CA SER A 178 6.82 12.89 -6.10
C SER A 178 6.05 14.18 -6.36
N LEU A 179 6.65 15.12 -7.11
CA LEU A 179 5.99 16.37 -7.52
C LEU A 179 4.75 16.12 -8.38
N ARG A 180 4.77 15.15 -9.29
CA ARG A 180 3.57 14.78 -10.07
C ARG A 180 2.44 14.26 -9.20
N THR A 181 2.74 13.40 -8.23
CA THR A 181 1.73 12.88 -7.29
C THR A 181 1.17 14.00 -6.44
N ILE A 182 2.04 14.89 -5.93
CA ILE A 182 1.62 16.06 -5.15
C ILE A 182 0.69 16.96 -5.96
N LEU A 183 1.08 17.33 -7.19
CA LEU A 183 0.24 18.16 -8.06
C LEU A 183 -1.10 17.50 -8.38
N LYS A 184 -1.10 16.19 -8.62
CA LYS A 184 -2.32 15.44 -8.97
C LYS A 184 -3.30 15.41 -7.79
N VAL A 185 -2.80 15.18 -6.57
CA VAL A 185 -3.60 15.19 -5.35
C VAL A 185 -4.10 16.59 -5.04
N LEU A 186 -3.25 17.61 -5.18
CA LEU A 186 -3.64 19.00 -4.95
C LEU A 186 -4.73 19.44 -5.94
N LYS A 187 -4.65 19.00 -7.20
CA LYS A 187 -5.66 19.28 -8.23
C LYS A 187 -7.05 18.73 -7.88
N THR A 188 -7.15 17.60 -7.17
CA THR A 188 -8.44 17.08 -6.68
C THR A 188 -8.83 17.64 -5.32
N MET A 189 -7.86 17.81 -4.42
CA MET A 189 -8.13 18.23 -3.04
C MET A 189 -8.57 19.69 -2.93
N VAL A 190 -7.99 20.59 -3.73
CA VAL A 190 -8.35 22.02 -3.74
C VAL A 190 -9.82 22.23 -4.12
N PRO A 191 -10.32 21.78 -5.28
CA PRO A 191 -11.73 21.98 -5.62
C PRO A 191 -12.69 21.28 -4.64
N ALA A 192 -12.33 20.10 -4.13
CA ALA A 192 -13.12 19.43 -3.10
C ALA A 192 -13.20 20.25 -1.79
N ALA A 193 -12.07 20.82 -1.35
CA ALA A 193 -12.03 21.66 -0.15
C ALA A 193 -12.85 22.94 -0.32
N TYR A 194 -12.77 23.60 -1.48
CA TYR A 194 -13.60 24.77 -1.78
C TYR A 194 -15.09 24.42 -1.85
N LEU A 195 -15.44 23.26 -2.41
CA LEU A 195 -16.83 22.81 -2.46
C LEU A 195 -17.39 22.54 -1.06
N VAL A 196 -16.63 21.83 -0.21
CA VAL A 196 -16.99 21.60 1.20
C VAL A 196 -17.15 22.92 1.94
N TYR A 197 -16.23 23.85 1.72
CA TYR A 197 -16.29 25.16 2.34
C TYR A 197 -17.52 25.96 1.88
N PHE A 198 -17.84 25.91 0.59
CA PHE A 198 -19.07 26.51 0.04
C PHE A 198 -20.33 25.89 0.65
N LEU A 199 -20.38 24.57 0.82
CA LEU A 199 -21.50 23.85 1.45
C LEU A 199 -21.66 24.22 2.94
N LEU A 200 -20.55 24.39 3.66
CA LEU A 200 -20.54 24.90 5.03
C LEU A 200 -21.07 26.34 5.11
N ALA A 201 -20.55 27.24 4.29
CA ALA A 201 -21.00 28.64 4.24
C ALA A 201 -22.47 28.78 3.80
N ALA A 202 -22.97 27.86 2.98
CA ALA A 202 -24.37 27.78 2.59
C ALA A 202 -25.30 27.23 3.71
N GLY A 203 -24.75 26.81 4.85
CA GLY A 203 -25.51 26.21 5.94
C GLY A 203 -26.15 24.87 5.57
N PHE A 204 -25.63 24.18 4.55
CA PHE A 204 -26.19 22.92 4.06
C PHE A 204 -26.10 21.83 5.11
N PHE A 205 -24.97 21.75 5.83
CA PHE A 205 -24.76 20.78 6.89
C PHE A 205 -25.61 21.05 8.13
N ASP A 206 -25.86 22.32 8.49
CA ASP A 206 -26.76 22.65 9.61
C ASP A 206 -28.22 22.28 9.28
N LYS A 207 -28.66 22.53 8.03
CA LYS A 207 -29.98 22.10 7.54
C LYS A 207 -30.11 20.58 7.45
N ALA A 208 -29.04 19.88 7.09
CA ALA A 208 -29.01 18.41 7.00
C ALA A 208 -28.83 17.71 8.37
N ALA A 209 -28.27 18.40 9.37
CA ALA A 209 -28.15 17.92 10.74
C ALA A 209 -29.40 18.19 11.59
N GLY A 210 -30.25 19.13 11.18
CA GLY A 210 -31.53 19.43 11.83
C GLY A 210 -32.42 18.19 12.14
N PRO A 211 -32.53 17.18 11.26
CA PRO A 211 -33.26 15.94 11.55
C PRO A 211 -32.54 14.97 12.51
N LEU A 212 -31.24 15.14 12.75
CA LEU A 212 -30.41 14.24 13.57
C LEU A 212 -30.05 14.84 14.95
N ALA A 213 -30.29 16.13 15.17
CA ALA A 213 -30.04 16.81 16.44
C ALA A 213 -31.04 16.44 17.57
N PHE A 214 -31.97 15.51 17.31
CA PHE A 214 -32.94 14.97 18.27
C PHE A 214 -32.64 13.53 18.72
N LEU A 215 -31.46 12.98 18.40
CA LEU A 215 -30.92 11.73 18.94
C LEU A 215 -29.68 12.01 19.79
#